data_AF-A0A2D4G0G3-F1
#
_entry.id   AF-A0A2D4G0G3-F1
#
_cell.length_a   1.000
_cell.length_b   1.000
_cell.length_c   1.000
_cell.angle_alpha   90.00
_cell.angle_beta   90.00
_cell.angle_gamma   90.00
#
_symmetry.space_group_name_H-M   'P 1'
#
loop_
_entity.id
_entity.type
_entity.pdbx_description
1 polymer ?
#
loop_
_entity_poly.entity_id
_entity_poly.type
_entity_poly.pdbx_seq_one_letter_code
_entity_poly.pdbx_strand_id
1 'polypeptide(L)'
;LGSTESINKQGNFINSKLNTAILSFFSPIVSQARPPPNQKKGSRTPIIIIPAATTSLITMLNAKDLLQDLKFVPSDEKKKQGCQRENETLIQRRKDQMQPGGTTVSVTVPYRVVDQPLKLMPQDW
;
A
#
# COMPACT_ATOMS: atom_id res chain seq x y z
N LEU A 1 -20.70 52.39 51.98
CA LEU A 1 -20.75 53.35 50.85
C LEU A 1 -20.58 52.50 49.59
N GLY A 2 -21.58 52.01 48.85
CA GLY A 2 -22.91 52.44 48.41
C GLY A 2 -23.01 51.88 46.96
N SER A 3 -23.81 50.86 46.68
CA SER A 3 -25.18 50.91 46.11
C SER A 3 -25.32 51.49 44.69
N THR A 4 -26.01 50.72 43.83
CA THR A 4 -27.02 51.09 42.78
C THR A 4 -26.57 51.70 41.44
N GLU A 5 -26.93 51.06 40.31
CA GLU A 5 -27.95 51.49 39.30
C GLU A 5 -27.32 52.32 38.15
N SER A 6 -27.79 52.47 36.90
CA SER A 6 -28.91 52.00 36.06
C SER A 6 -28.57 52.47 34.61
N ILE A 7 -28.75 51.65 33.57
CA ILE A 7 -29.84 51.68 32.54
C ILE A 7 -29.83 52.85 31.51
N ASN A 8 -29.81 52.45 30.22
CA ASN A 8 -30.41 52.99 28.98
C ASN A 8 -29.88 54.24 28.25
N LYS A 9 -29.63 54.06 26.94
CA LYS A 9 -30.45 54.47 25.76
C LYS A 9 -29.54 54.44 24.51
N GLN A 10 -29.93 54.24 23.24
CA GLN A 10 -31.08 53.78 22.47
C GLN A 10 -30.58 53.76 21.01
N GLY A 11 -31.02 52.83 20.18
CA GLY A 11 -30.67 52.80 18.76
C GLY A 11 -31.35 51.66 18.01
N ASN A 12 -32.62 51.88 17.66
CA ASN A 12 -33.50 51.03 16.86
C ASN A 12 -32.87 50.57 15.52
N PHE A 13 -33.25 49.39 15.01
CA PHE A 13 -34.18 49.25 13.87
C PHE A 13 -34.47 47.77 13.51
N ILE A 14 -35.76 47.43 13.61
CA ILE A 14 -36.64 46.49 12.85
C ILE A 14 -36.29 45.01 12.55
N ASN A 15 -37.33 44.20 12.81
CA ASN A 15 -37.53 42.76 12.58
C ASN A 15 -37.69 42.37 11.10
N SER A 16 -37.41 41.10 10.74
CA SER A 16 -38.41 40.19 10.14
C SER A 16 -37.85 38.80 9.83
N LYS A 17 -38.75 37.82 9.87
CA LYS A 17 -38.56 36.37 9.86
C LYS A 17 -38.51 35.79 8.42
N LEU A 18 -37.73 34.71 8.26
CA LEU A 18 -37.95 33.49 7.46
C LEU A 18 -38.39 33.60 5.98
N ASN A 19 -37.61 33.05 5.04
CA ASN A 19 -37.86 31.73 4.42
C ASN A 19 -36.98 31.42 3.19
N THR A 20 -36.68 30.12 3.13
CA THR A 20 -36.05 29.23 2.15
C THR A 20 -36.30 29.44 0.64
N ALA A 21 -35.18 29.25 -0.11
CA ALA A 21 -34.98 28.75 -1.49
C ALA A 21 -35.53 29.62 -2.64
N ILE A 22 -34.96 29.65 -3.86
CA ILE A 22 -34.22 28.68 -4.67
C ILE A 22 -33.35 29.53 -5.65
N LEU A 23 -32.15 29.07 -6.03
CA LEU A 23 -31.68 29.02 -7.43
C LEU A 23 -30.26 28.42 -7.46
N SER A 24 -30.22 27.23 -8.01
CA SER A 24 -29.07 26.43 -8.40
C SER A 24 -28.17 27.13 -9.43
N PHE A 25 -27.06 26.46 -9.76
CA PHE A 25 -26.11 26.71 -10.85
C PHE A 25 -24.97 27.69 -10.47
N PHE A 26 -23.69 27.31 -10.34
CA PHE A 26 -22.92 26.21 -10.93
C PHE A 26 -21.80 25.81 -9.95
N SER A 27 -21.68 24.51 -9.66
CA SER A 27 -20.39 23.96 -9.21
C SER A 27 -19.37 24.12 -10.33
N PRO A 28 -18.09 24.48 -10.06
CA PRO A 28 -17.08 24.39 -11.09
C PRO A 28 -17.05 22.94 -11.59
N ILE A 29 -17.23 22.78 -12.89
CA ILE A 29 -17.04 21.52 -13.61
C ILE A 29 -15.61 21.09 -13.29
N VAL A 30 -15.45 20.17 -12.35
CA VAL A 30 -14.21 19.41 -12.20
C VAL A 30 -14.09 18.69 -13.54
N SER A 31 -13.15 19.16 -14.36
CA SER A 31 -12.70 18.43 -15.52
C SER A 31 -12.48 16.99 -15.07
N GLN A 32 -13.37 16.08 -15.50
CA GLN A 32 -13.09 14.66 -15.44
C GLN A 32 -11.98 14.42 -16.45
N ALA A 33 -10.76 14.81 -16.08
CA ALA A 33 -9.57 14.22 -16.63
C ALA A 33 -9.69 12.74 -16.29
N ARG A 34 -10.09 11.94 -17.29
CA ARG A 34 -9.86 10.50 -17.29
C ARG A 34 -8.46 10.30 -16.72
N PRO A 35 -8.27 9.53 -15.64
CA PRO A 35 -6.92 9.27 -15.16
C PRO A 35 -6.11 8.78 -16.36
N PRO A 36 -4.92 9.35 -16.63
CA PRO A 36 -4.14 8.97 -17.78
C PRO A 36 -4.04 7.43 -17.80
N PRO A 37 -4.29 6.75 -18.93
CA PRO A 37 -4.38 5.29 -19.01
C PRO A 37 -3.04 4.58 -18.78
N ASN A 38 -2.09 5.25 -18.12
CA ASN A 38 -0.75 4.76 -17.86
C ASN A 38 -0.26 5.17 -16.47
N GLN A 39 -1.17 5.22 -15.48
CA GLN A 39 -0.73 5.17 -14.09
C GLN A 39 0.02 3.85 -13.92
N LYS A 40 1.35 3.93 -13.83
CA LYS A 40 2.23 2.81 -13.50
C LYS A 40 1.53 2.01 -12.40
N LYS A 41 1.07 0.79 -12.73
CA LYS A 41 0.47 -0.18 -11.79
C LYS A 41 1.24 -0.01 -10.47
N GLY A 42 0.58 0.47 -9.42
CA GLY A 42 1.27 0.86 -8.18
C GLY A 42 2.25 -0.22 -7.74
N SER A 43 3.39 0.16 -7.15
CA SER A 43 4.45 -0.78 -6.79
C SER A 43 3.91 -1.88 -5.88
N ARG A 44 3.60 -3.03 -6.47
CA ARG A 44 3.26 -4.25 -5.74
C ARG A 44 4.53 -5.02 -5.45
N THR A 45 4.56 -5.71 -4.32
CA THR A 45 5.62 -6.68 -4.01
C THR A 45 5.74 -7.68 -5.16
N PRO A 46 6.88 -7.72 -5.87
CA PRO A 46 7.10 -8.68 -6.95
C PRO A 46 6.94 -10.12 -6.45
N ILE A 47 6.47 -11.00 -7.34
CA ILE A 47 6.17 -12.40 -7.00
C ILE A 47 7.17 -13.30 -7.72
N ILE A 48 7.74 -14.25 -6.99
CA ILE A 48 8.55 -15.36 -7.52
C ILE A 48 7.70 -16.62 -7.38
N ILE A 49 7.40 -17.27 -8.50
CA ILE A 49 6.65 -18.54 -8.50
C ILE A 49 7.65 -19.67 -8.65
N ILE A 50 7.62 -20.64 -7.73
CA ILE A 50 8.40 -21.88 -7.81
C ILE A 50 7.45 -23.08 -8.06
N PRO A 51 7.96 -24.23 -8.55
CA PRO A 51 7.14 -25.42 -8.68
C PRO A 51 6.69 -25.96 -7.31
N ALA A 52 5.45 -26.46 -7.22
CA ALA A 52 4.91 -27.10 -6.02
C ALA A 52 5.43 -28.52 -5.76
N ALA A 53 6.20 -29.09 -6.69
CA ALA A 53 6.68 -30.47 -6.58
C ALA A 53 7.73 -30.60 -5.46
N THR A 54 7.53 -31.56 -4.55
CA THR A 54 8.40 -31.79 -3.38
C THR A 54 9.79 -32.29 -3.73
N THR A 55 9.97 -32.80 -4.96
CA THR A 55 11.26 -33.23 -5.53
C THR A 55 12.01 -32.10 -6.23
N SER A 56 11.43 -30.89 -6.27
CA SER A 56 12.10 -29.72 -6.83
C SER A 56 13.34 -29.36 -6.01
N LEU A 57 14.38 -28.86 -6.67
CA LEU A 57 15.59 -28.38 -6.02
C LEU A 57 15.29 -27.19 -5.08
N ILE A 58 14.41 -26.30 -5.53
CA ILE A 58 13.92 -25.15 -4.75
C ILE A 58 12.50 -25.47 -4.30
N THR A 59 12.26 -25.39 -3.00
CA THR A 59 10.95 -25.58 -2.39
C THR A 59 10.68 -24.43 -1.42
N MET A 60 9.43 -24.31 -0.95
CA MET A 60 9.08 -23.34 0.08
C MET A 60 9.89 -23.52 1.39
N LEU A 61 10.52 -24.68 1.62
CA LEU A 61 11.35 -24.94 2.80
C LEU A 61 12.75 -24.31 2.72
N ASN A 62 13.30 -24.13 1.52
CA ASN A 62 14.68 -23.65 1.32
C ASN A 62 14.78 -22.39 0.45
N ALA A 63 13.65 -21.87 -0.04
CA ALA A 63 13.62 -20.69 -0.90
C ALA A 63 14.29 -19.47 -0.24
N LYS A 64 14.13 -19.28 1.07
CA LYS A 64 14.78 -18.18 1.80
C LYS A 64 16.29 -18.34 1.84
N ASP A 65 16.79 -19.51 2.24
CA ASP A 65 18.23 -19.78 2.30
C ASP A 65 18.90 -19.53 0.95
N LEU A 66 18.26 -19.99 -0.13
CA LEU A 66 18.83 -19.86 -1.46
C LEU A 66 18.70 -18.44 -2.02
N LEU A 67 17.51 -17.85 -1.98
CA LEU A 67 17.24 -16.58 -2.68
C LEU A 67 17.69 -15.36 -1.88
N GLN A 68 17.70 -15.43 -0.56
CA GLN A 68 18.14 -14.35 0.31
C GLN A 68 19.59 -14.54 0.74
N ASP A 69 19.90 -15.70 1.33
CA ASP A 69 21.18 -15.95 1.98
C ASP A 69 22.24 -16.52 1.02
N LEU A 70 21.85 -16.77 -0.24
CA LEU A 70 22.71 -17.34 -1.29
C LEU A 70 23.33 -18.69 -0.89
N LYS A 71 22.63 -19.43 -0.03
CA LYS A 71 23.06 -20.72 0.52
C LYS A 71 22.08 -21.80 0.12
N PHE A 72 22.57 -22.80 -0.63
CA PHE A 72 21.76 -23.98 -0.90
C PHE A 72 21.72 -24.89 0.32
N VAL A 73 20.50 -25.16 0.82
CA VAL A 73 20.23 -26.18 1.82
C VAL A 73 19.20 -27.16 1.22
N PRO A 74 19.49 -28.46 1.14
CA PRO A 74 18.54 -29.44 0.65
C PRO A 74 17.25 -29.48 1.49
N SER A 75 16.11 -29.62 0.81
CA SER A 75 14.79 -29.66 1.48
C SER A 75 14.68 -30.76 2.54
N ASP A 76 15.35 -31.90 2.36
CA ASP A 76 15.30 -33.00 3.33
C ASP A 76 16.06 -32.69 4.62
N GLU A 77 17.09 -31.84 4.57
CA GLU A 77 17.77 -31.34 5.77
C GLU A 77 16.84 -30.43 6.57
N LYS A 78 16.10 -29.54 5.89
CA LYS A 78 15.08 -28.67 6.50
C LYS A 78 13.96 -29.48 7.16
N LYS A 79 13.47 -30.54 6.51
CA LYS A 79 12.47 -31.44 7.08
C LYS A 79 12.98 -32.13 8.34
N LYS A 80 14.23 -32.62 8.34
CA LYS A 80 14.85 -33.26 9.52
C LYS A 80 14.98 -32.31 10.70
N GLN A 81 15.17 -31.01 10.45
CA GLN A 81 15.17 -29.95 11.46
C GLN A 81 13.75 -29.60 11.96
N GLY A 82 12.70 -30.26 11.46
CA GLY A 82 11.32 -29.99 11.83
C GLY A 82 10.73 -28.72 11.19
N CYS A 83 11.40 -28.15 10.19
CA CYS A 83 10.91 -26.95 9.49
C CYS A 83 9.59 -27.26 8.80
N GLN A 84 8.57 -26.46 9.12
CA GLN A 84 7.26 -26.55 8.49
C GLN A 84 7.23 -25.75 7.19
N ARG A 85 6.46 -26.24 6.23
CA ARG A 85 6.25 -25.54 4.96
C ARG A 85 5.34 -24.32 5.17
N GLU A 86 5.80 -23.15 4.74
CA GLU A 86 4.99 -21.94 4.61
C GLU A 86 4.26 -21.93 3.25
N ASN A 87 3.09 -21.25 3.20
CA ASN A 87 2.35 -21.04 1.94
C ASN A 87 2.98 -19.93 1.09
N GLU A 88 3.53 -18.92 1.74
CA GLU A 88 4.20 -17.78 1.11
C GLU A 88 5.40 -17.38 1.98
N THR A 89 6.49 -16.98 1.36
CA THR A 89 7.70 -16.50 2.07
C THR A 89 8.13 -15.16 1.51
N LEU A 90 8.38 -14.18 2.39
CA LEU A 90 8.89 -12.87 1.99
C LEU A 90 10.42 -12.85 2.09
N ILE A 91 11.10 -12.51 1.01
CA ILE A 91 12.56 -12.31 0.98
C ILE A 91 12.88 -10.84 0.69
N GLN A 92 14.06 -10.40 1.10
CA GLN A 92 14.54 -9.04 0.85
C GLN A 92 15.80 -9.06 -0.03
N ARG A 93 15.80 -8.25 -1.10
CA ARG A 93 16.95 -8.10 -2.00
C ARG A 93 17.35 -6.66 -2.13
N ARG A 94 18.64 -6.37 -2.00
CA ARG A 94 19.18 -5.05 -2.33
C ARG A 94 19.13 -4.85 -3.84
N LYS A 95 18.71 -3.66 -4.24
CA LYS A 95 18.67 -3.19 -5.62
C LYS A 95 19.26 -1.79 -5.63
N ASP A 96 20.20 -1.56 -6.52
CA ASP A 96 20.70 -0.21 -6.75
C ASP A 96 19.73 0.52 -7.67
N GLN A 97 19.23 1.65 -7.18
CA GLN A 97 18.31 2.50 -7.91
C GLN A 97 18.98 3.84 -8.17
N MET A 98 19.05 4.22 -9.45
CA MET A 98 19.50 5.56 -9.82
C MET A 98 18.39 6.56 -9.54
N GLN A 99 18.66 7.52 -8.67
CA GLN A 99 17.75 8.63 -8.42
C GLN A 99 17.86 9.68 -9.54
N PRO A 100 16.81 10.49 -9.75
CA PRO A 100 16.91 11.70 -10.55
C PRO A 100 18.08 12.55 -10.04
N GLY A 101 19.04 12.88 -10.91
CA GLY A 101 20.29 13.54 -10.52
C GLY A 101 21.54 12.63 -10.58
N GLY A 102 21.40 11.36 -10.97
CA GLY A 102 22.53 10.47 -11.26
C GLY A 102 23.15 9.80 -10.03
N THR A 103 22.64 10.07 -8.83
CA THR A 103 23.08 9.40 -7.60
C THR A 103 22.46 8.00 -7.51
N THR A 104 23.31 6.99 -7.33
CA THR A 104 22.87 5.62 -7.05
C THR A 104 22.58 5.47 -5.57
N VAL A 105 21.39 4.99 -5.23
CA VAL A 105 21.00 4.63 -3.86
C VAL A 105 20.66 3.16 -3.82
N SER A 106 21.23 2.44 -2.85
CA SER A 106 20.87 1.05 -2.61
C SER A 106 19.57 0.99 -1.80
N VAL A 107 18.57 0.29 -2.33
CA VAL A 107 17.27 0.09 -1.70
C VAL A 107 16.99 -1.39 -1.49
N THR A 108 16.34 -1.75 -0.38
CA THR A 108 15.90 -3.13 -0.15
C THR A 108 14.49 -3.32 -0.69
N VAL A 109 14.33 -4.25 -1.63
CA VAL A 109 13.06 -4.60 -2.26
C VAL A 109 12.58 -5.95 -1.73
N PRO A 110 11.35 -6.05 -1.21
CA PRO A 110 10.77 -7.32 -0.83
C PRO A 110 10.31 -8.10 -2.07
N TYR A 111 10.44 -9.42 -2.06
CA TYR A 111 9.85 -10.33 -3.04
C TYR A 111 9.05 -11.39 -2.31
N ARG A 112 7.89 -11.74 -2.85
CA ARG A 112 7.03 -12.79 -2.31
C ARG A 112 7.24 -14.08 -3.09
N VAL A 113 7.64 -15.15 -2.43
CA VAL A 113 7.80 -16.48 -3.03
C VAL A 113 6.54 -17.29 -2.77
N VAL A 114 6.00 -17.92 -3.81
CA VAL A 114 4.80 -18.77 -3.75
C VAL A 114 4.97 -20.01 -4.63
N ASP A 115 4.24 -21.08 -4.36
CA ASP A 115 4.21 -22.28 -5.20
C ASP A 115 2.81 -22.68 -5.69
N GLN A 116 1.78 -21.95 -5.26
CA GLN A 116 0.38 -22.15 -5.66
C GLN A 116 -0.13 -20.93 -6.44
N PRO A 117 0.16 -20.81 -7.75
CA PRO A 117 -0.25 -19.66 -8.55
C PRO A 117 -1.77 -19.49 -8.65
N LEU A 118 -2.54 -20.56 -8.44
CA LEU A 118 -4.01 -20.53 -8.44
C LEU A 118 -4.61 -19.71 -7.29
N LYS A 119 -3.82 -19.41 -6.24
CA LYS A 119 -4.23 -18.50 -5.15
C LYS A 119 -3.99 -17.03 -5.47
N LEU A 120 -3.29 -16.72 -6.57
CA LEU A 120 -3.04 -15.36 -7.01
C LEU A 120 -4.28 -14.77 -7.69
N MET A 121 -4.60 -13.54 -7.33
CA MET A 121 -5.70 -12.83 -7.98
C MET A 121 -5.30 -12.33 -9.38
N PRO A 122 -6.23 -12.08 -10.31
CA PRO A 122 -5.89 -11.57 -11.65
C PRO A 122 -5.02 -10.30 -11.64
N GLN A 123 -5.19 -9.43 -10.65
CA GLN A 123 -4.36 -8.23 -10.51
C GLN A 123 -2.89 -8.50 -10.12
N ASP A 124 -2.58 -9.71 -9.63
CA ASP A 124 -1.26 -10.14 -9.14
C ASP A 124 -0.32 -10.57 -10.27
N TRP A 125 -0.90 -10.83 -11.45
CA TRP A 125 -0.19 -11.08 -12.70
C TRP A 125 0.20 -9.76 -13.40
#